data_AF-A0AAE0WMV6-F1
#
_entry.id   AF-A0AAE0WMV6-F1
#
_cell.length_a   1.000
_cell.length_b   1.000
_cell.length_c   1.000
_cell.angle_alpha   90.00
_cell.angle_beta   90.00
_cell.angle_gamma   90.00
#
_symmetry.space_group_name_H-M   'P 1'
#
loop_
_entity.id
_entity.type
_entity.pdbx_description
1 polymer ?
#
loop_
_entity_poly.entity_id
_entity_poly.type
_entity_poly.pdbx_seq_one_letter_code
_entity_poly.pdbx_strand_id
1 'polypeptide(L)'
;MWAEDIATDERRYAQGSPVAVAEAITGLITSKSIPQFEGARTGFPEHRQLCLALCGWKFTIETLEEECQELIERGQYYLAIVQAVLHGYKHIALNLLRSLIRSKTIPNIGLGALLASTEINEEQHEMCLWMEADAEDPALKALLTYLTTGDWRTVMKTTYLDSDYRIALGLKYLNDTELSGFLQGETARAVRNGDLEGILLTGLTEPAMDLLQTYINKTGDVQTAVLASAYANPRYIDDMRWDVWKGTYFEQMQTWRAFHERARFTVQHNALAVDRDGRSYKQSPVTTIDIVRGVPIRAAMESLDFLLLEKAVPHAYNADDIYRAALFVVSG
;
A
#
# COMPACT_ATOMS: atom_id res chain seq x y z
N MET A 1 7.87 -4.33 -15.64
CA MET A 1 7.08 -3.55 -14.66
C MET A 1 7.11 -4.16 -13.26
N TRP A 2 7.09 -5.49 -13.12
CA TRP A 2 7.57 -6.20 -11.91
C TRP A 2 8.68 -7.21 -12.24
N ALA A 3 8.84 -7.54 -13.53
CA ALA A 3 10.14 -7.79 -14.12
C ALA A 3 10.80 -6.43 -14.43
N GLU A 4 11.81 -6.08 -13.64
CA GLU A 4 13.04 -5.29 -13.87
C GLU A 4 13.21 -4.34 -15.08
N ASP A 5 12.13 -3.78 -15.64
CA ASP A 5 12.19 -2.77 -16.70
C ASP A 5 11.90 -1.38 -16.12
N ILE A 6 12.96 -0.64 -15.78
CA ILE A 6 12.92 0.76 -15.34
C ILE A 6 13.50 1.67 -16.42
N ALA A 7 12.90 2.86 -16.54
CA ALA A 7 13.23 3.89 -17.50
C ALA A 7 14.68 4.41 -17.41
N THR A 8 15.16 4.86 -18.56
CA THR A 8 16.55 5.05 -18.97
C THR A 8 17.12 6.45 -18.65
N ASP A 9 17.40 6.76 -17.37
CA ASP A 9 18.38 7.82 -17.05
C ASP A 9 19.58 7.23 -16.30
N GLU A 10 20.65 7.00 -17.07
CA GLU A 10 21.88 6.28 -16.69
C GLU A 10 22.65 6.91 -15.52
N ARG A 11 22.31 8.15 -15.11
CA ARG A 11 23.01 8.88 -14.03
C ARG A 11 22.37 8.78 -12.65
N ARG A 12 21.10 8.33 -12.55
CA ARG A 12 20.31 8.39 -11.31
C ARG A 12 19.73 7.05 -10.90
N TYR A 13 19.25 6.29 -11.88
CA TYR A 13 18.96 4.89 -11.69
C TYR A 13 20.30 4.16 -11.75
N ALA A 14 20.80 3.74 -10.59
CA ALA A 14 21.83 2.73 -10.58
C ALA A 14 21.29 1.56 -11.41
N GLN A 15 22.04 1.14 -12.43
CA GLN A 15 21.97 -0.24 -12.89
C GLN A 15 22.30 -1.14 -11.68
N GLY A 16 21.32 -1.38 -10.81
CA GLY A 16 21.35 -2.57 -9.99
C GLY A 16 21.35 -3.72 -10.99
N SER A 17 22.42 -4.51 -11.03
CA SER A 17 22.33 -5.75 -11.80
C SER A 17 21.10 -6.52 -11.28
N PRO A 18 20.30 -7.18 -12.13
CA PRO A 18 19.21 -8.07 -11.72
C PRO A 18 19.53 -8.94 -10.49
N VAL A 19 20.77 -9.42 -10.45
CA VAL A 19 21.33 -10.23 -9.36
C VAL A 19 21.29 -9.50 -8.00
N ALA A 20 21.59 -8.21 -7.96
CA ALA A 20 21.60 -7.41 -6.74
C ALA A 20 20.19 -7.12 -6.20
N VAL A 21 19.19 -7.01 -7.09
CA VAL A 21 17.78 -6.83 -6.71
C VAL A 21 17.22 -8.12 -6.12
N ALA A 22 17.43 -9.24 -6.79
CA ALA A 22 17.02 -10.56 -6.31
C ALA A 22 17.67 -10.90 -4.95
N GLU A 23 18.96 -10.58 -4.77
CA GLU A 23 19.66 -10.72 -3.49
C GLU A 23 19.07 -9.83 -2.39
N ALA A 24 18.72 -8.58 -2.70
CA ALA A 24 18.10 -7.66 -1.75
C ALA A 24 16.71 -8.14 -1.31
N ILE A 25 15.87 -8.59 -2.25
CA ILE A 25 14.54 -9.15 -1.96
C ILE A 25 14.67 -10.37 -1.04
N THR A 26 15.60 -11.29 -1.37
CA THR A 26 15.87 -12.47 -0.55
C THR A 26 16.35 -12.10 0.86
N GLY A 27 17.22 -11.09 0.96
CA GLY A 27 17.69 -10.55 2.23
C GLY A 27 16.55 -9.96 3.07
N LEU A 28 15.63 -9.23 2.45
CA LEU A 28 14.45 -8.65 3.12
C LEU A 28 13.51 -9.74 3.63
N ILE A 29 13.16 -10.72 2.80
CA ILE A 29 12.33 -11.88 3.18
C ILE A 29 12.90 -12.58 4.40
N THR A 30 14.22 -12.82 4.39
CA THR A 30 14.93 -13.45 5.50
C THR A 30 14.87 -12.59 6.76
N SER A 31 15.13 -11.28 6.63
CA SER A 31 15.10 -10.35 7.77
C SER A 31 13.71 -10.22 8.41
N LYS A 32 12.65 -10.30 7.60
CA LYS A 32 11.26 -10.19 8.02
C LYS A 32 10.63 -11.54 8.37
N SER A 33 11.38 -12.64 8.25
CA SER A 33 10.90 -14.01 8.50
C SER A 33 9.62 -14.35 7.72
N ILE A 34 9.51 -13.89 6.48
CA ILE A 34 8.33 -14.15 5.63
C ILE A 34 8.34 -15.62 5.21
N PRO A 35 7.26 -16.39 5.43
CA PRO A 35 7.21 -17.81 5.09
C PRO A 35 7.19 -18.02 3.57
N GLN A 36 7.44 -19.25 3.14
CA GLN A 36 7.44 -19.63 1.72
C GLN A 36 6.12 -19.24 1.04
N PHE A 37 6.23 -18.85 -0.24
CA PHE A 37 5.09 -18.46 -1.03
C PHE A 37 4.06 -19.60 -1.16
N GLU A 38 2.80 -19.28 -0.86
CA GLU A 38 1.66 -20.18 -1.07
C GLU A 38 0.63 -19.50 -1.99
N GLY A 39 0.44 -20.04 -3.19
CA GLY A 39 -0.48 -19.50 -4.17
C GLY A 39 -0.30 -20.10 -5.56
N ALA A 40 -0.75 -19.37 -6.58
CA ALA A 40 -0.62 -19.74 -7.98
C ALA A 40 0.85 -19.91 -8.38
N ARG A 41 1.15 -20.95 -9.17
CA ARG A 41 2.51 -21.22 -9.64
C ARG A 41 3.12 -19.98 -10.32
N THR A 42 4.33 -19.63 -9.92
CA THR A 42 5.04 -18.43 -10.37
C THR A 42 6.52 -18.73 -10.59
N GLY A 43 7.15 -17.98 -11.49
CA GLY A 43 8.61 -17.92 -11.63
C GLY A 43 9.29 -16.98 -10.62
N PHE A 44 8.52 -16.20 -9.85
CA PHE A 44 9.01 -15.14 -8.98
C PHE A 44 8.42 -15.24 -7.55
N PRO A 45 8.58 -16.37 -6.84
CA PRO A 45 7.95 -16.57 -5.53
C PRO A 45 8.40 -15.55 -4.48
N GLU A 46 9.68 -15.17 -4.47
CA GLU A 46 10.25 -14.19 -3.54
C GLU A 46 9.61 -12.81 -3.73
N HIS A 47 9.40 -12.40 -4.98
CA HIS A 47 8.73 -11.14 -5.29
C HIS A 47 7.30 -11.14 -4.76
N ARG A 48 6.57 -12.25 -4.96
CA ARG A 48 5.20 -12.37 -4.46
C ARG A 48 5.12 -12.35 -2.93
N GLN A 49 6.06 -13.00 -2.24
CA GLN A 49 6.15 -12.97 -0.77
C GLN A 49 6.33 -11.55 -0.26
N LEU A 50 7.28 -10.81 -0.83
CA LEU A 50 7.51 -9.44 -0.44
C LEU A 50 6.28 -8.59 -0.72
N CYS A 51 5.74 -8.62 -1.94
CA CYS A 51 4.55 -7.83 -2.29
C CYS A 51 3.33 -8.16 -1.42
N LEU A 52 3.12 -9.42 -1.04
CA LEU A 52 2.06 -9.79 -0.11
C LEU A 52 2.26 -9.13 1.26
N ALA A 53 3.49 -9.14 1.79
CA ALA A 53 3.80 -8.44 3.04
C ALA A 53 3.55 -6.93 2.93
N LEU A 54 3.83 -6.33 1.77
CA LEU A 54 3.56 -4.91 1.51
C LEU A 54 2.08 -4.57 1.44
N CYS A 55 1.25 -5.48 0.92
CA CYS A 55 -0.21 -5.39 1.00
C CYS A 55 -0.77 -5.66 2.41
N GLY A 56 0.08 -5.83 3.43
CA GLY A 56 -0.35 -6.11 4.80
C GLY A 56 -0.82 -7.55 5.04
N TRP A 57 -0.52 -8.49 4.13
CA TRP A 57 -0.95 -9.89 4.24
C TRP A 57 -0.47 -10.54 5.53
N LYS A 58 -1.38 -11.24 6.22
CA LYS A 58 -1.07 -11.95 7.47
C LYS A 58 -0.56 -13.36 7.21
N PHE A 59 0.66 -13.61 7.65
CA PHE A 59 1.34 -14.89 7.45
C PHE A 59 1.11 -15.88 8.60
N THR A 60 0.60 -15.43 9.75
CA THR A 60 0.33 -16.25 10.92
C THR A 60 -1.09 -16.06 11.42
N ILE A 61 -1.62 -17.05 12.13
CA ILE A 61 -2.98 -17.00 12.69
C ILE A 61 -3.05 -15.90 13.75
N GLU A 62 -1.99 -15.75 14.55
CA GLU A 62 -1.91 -14.75 15.62
C GLU A 62 -2.05 -13.33 15.04
N THR A 63 -1.24 -12.99 14.02
CA THR A 63 -1.31 -11.68 13.37
C THR A 63 -2.62 -11.44 12.63
N LEU A 64 -3.30 -12.51 12.20
CA LEU A 64 -4.62 -12.43 11.58
C LEU A 64 -5.70 -12.12 12.61
N GLU A 65 -5.68 -12.81 13.75
CA GLU A 65 -6.64 -12.57 14.83
C GLU A 65 -6.49 -11.16 15.42
N GLU A 66 -5.26 -10.67 15.55
CA GLU A 66 -4.97 -9.27 15.95
C GLU A 66 -5.61 -8.27 14.98
N GLU A 67 -5.40 -8.43 13.68
CA GLU A 67 -6.00 -7.55 12.68
C GLU A 67 -7.53 -7.65 12.64
N CYS A 68 -8.09 -8.86 12.72
CA CYS A 68 -9.54 -9.03 12.82
C CYS A 68 -10.11 -8.28 14.03
N GLN A 69 -9.40 -8.27 15.15
CA GLN A 69 -9.82 -7.53 16.35
C GLN A 69 -9.72 -6.02 16.14
N GLU A 70 -8.65 -5.52 15.53
CA GLU A 70 -8.50 -4.09 15.18
C GLU A 70 -9.62 -3.63 14.22
N LEU A 71 -9.95 -4.43 13.22
CA LEU A 71 -11.05 -4.16 12.28
C LEU A 71 -12.40 -4.08 13.01
N ILE A 72 -12.64 -4.97 13.98
CA ILE A 72 -13.85 -4.93 14.80
C ILE A 72 -13.91 -3.66 15.65
N GLU A 73 -12.80 -3.25 16.25
CA GLU A 73 -12.71 -2.01 17.03
C GLU A 73 -12.97 -0.75 16.20
N ARG A 74 -12.56 -0.77 14.93
CA ARG A 74 -12.86 0.28 13.93
C ARG A 74 -14.29 0.21 13.38
N GLY A 75 -15.08 -0.79 13.78
CA GLY A 75 -16.46 -0.98 13.30
C GLY A 75 -16.58 -1.67 11.93
N GLN A 76 -15.47 -2.18 11.37
CA GLN A 76 -15.40 -2.85 10.07
C GLN A 76 -15.65 -4.37 10.24
N TYR A 77 -16.84 -4.72 10.72
CA TYR A 77 -17.15 -6.09 11.16
C TYR A 77 -17.14 -7.12 10.03
N TYR A 78 -17.73 -6.80 8.87
CA TYR A 78 -17.75 -7.71 7.73
C TYR A 78 -16.37 -7.89 7.11
N LEU A 79 -15.54 -6.84 7.13
CA LEU A 79 -14.15 -6.93 6.66
C LEU A 79 -13.32 -7.88 7.52
N ALA A 80 -13.50 -7.87 8.84
CA ALA A 80 -12.85 -8.84 9.73
C ALA A 80 -13.23 -10.29 9.39
N ILE A 81 -14.51 -10.54 9.04
CA ILE A 81 -14.98 -11.87 8.62
C ILE A 81 -14.36 -12.23 7.27
N VAL A 82 -14.41 -11.32 6.28
CA VAL A 82 -13.78 -11.49 4.97
C VAL A 82 -12.31 -11.86 5.13
N GLN A 83 -11.59 -11.18 6.03
CA GLN A 83 -10.18 -11.41 6.25
C GLN A 83 -9.91 -12.86 6.71
N ALA A 84 -10.66 -13.37 7.68
CA ALA A 84 -10.54 -14.75 8.08
C ALA A 84 -10.88 -15.76 6.96
N VAL A 85 -11.88 -15.47 6.10
CA VAL A 85 -12.25 -16.32 4.96
C VAL A 85 -11.18 -16.30 3.87
N LEU A 86 -10.61 -15.12 3.58
CA LEU A 86 -9.58 -14.88 2.58
C LEU A 86 -8.28 -15.63 2.91
N HIS A 87 -7.97 -15.77 4.20
CA HIS A 87 -6.86 -16.61 4.67
C HIS A 87 -7.21 -18.11 4.76
N GLY A 88 -8.44 -18.52 4.44
CA GLY A 88 -8.88 -19.92 4.48
C GLY A 88 -9.27 -20.42 5.88
N TYR A 89 -9.25 -19.57 6.90
CA TYR A 89 -9.60 -19.92 8.28
C TYR A 89 -11.09 -19.73 8.55
N LYS A 90 -11.90 -20.53 7.85
CA LYS A 90 -13.37 -20.55 7.95
C LYS A 90 -13.90 -20.66 9.38
N HIS A 91 -13.18 -21.40 10.23
CA HIS A 91 -13.53 -21.57 11.64
C HIS A 91 -13.39 -20.26 12.45
N ILE A 92 -12.35 -19.45 12.16
CA ILE A 92 -12.16 -18.12 12.76
C ILE A 92 -13.30 -17.21 12.29
N ALA A 93 -13.57 -17.18 10.97
CA ALA A 93 -14.64 -16.38 10.39
C ALA A 93 -16.02 -16.67 11.04
N LEU A 94 -16.36 -17.96 11.22
CA LEU A 94 -17.59 -18.38 11.89
C LEU A 94 -17.63 -17.99 13.37
N ASN A 95 -16.49 -18.05 14.07
CA ASN A 95 -16.39 -17.62 15.46
C ASN A 95 -16.60 -16.11 15.60
N LEU A 96 -15.98 -15.31 14.74
CA LEU A 96 -16.16 -13.85 14.69
C LEU A 96 -17.63 -13.51 14.44
N LEU A 97 -18.22 -14.07 13.38
CA LEU A 97 -19.62 -13.84 13.03
C LEU A 97 -20.57 -14.23 14.17
N ARG A 98 -20.35 -15.38 14.81
CA ARG A 98 -21.16 -15.82 15.97
C ARG A 98 -21.05 -14.87 17.16
N SER A 99 -19.86 -14.33 17.42
CA SER A 99 -19.64 -13.33 18.47
C SER A 99 -20.42 -12.05 18.16
N LEU A 100 -20.30 -11.55 16.94
CA LEU A 100 -20.93 -10.32 16.45
C LEU A 100 -22.46 -10.40 16.38
N ILE A 101 -23.02 -11.58 16.08
CA ILE A 101 -24.47 -11.83 16.15
C ILE A 101 -24.92 -11.83 17.62
N ARG A 102 -24.19 -12.47 18.52
CA ARG A 102 -24.54 -12.53 19.95
C ARG A 102 -24.49 -11.16 20.61
N SER A 103 -23.55 -10.30 20.21
CA SER A 103 -23.48 -8.90 20.66
C SER A 103 -24.53 -8.00 20.01
N LYS A 104 -25.35 -8.52 19.09
CA LYS A 104 -26.34 -7.78 18.28
C LYS A 104 -25.72 -6.69 17.40
N THR A 105 -24.43 -6.83 17.09
CA THR A 105 -23.71 -5.93 16.19
C THR A 105 -24.07 -6.22 14.73
N ILE A 106 -24.12 -7.50 14.36
CA ILE A 106 -24.59 -7.96 13.05
C ILE A 106 -25.99 -8.58 13.22
N PRO A 107 -27.02 -8.11 12.49
CA PRO A 107 -28.37 -8.63 12.63
C PRO A 107 -28.61 -9.95 11.88
N ASN A 108 -27.75 -10.28 10.90
CA ASN A 108 -28.03 -11.32 9.92
C ASN A 108 -27.56 -12.72 10.36
N ILE A 109 -28.50 -13.52 10.88
CA ILE A 109 -28.25 -14.92 11.27
C ILE A 109 -28.08 -15.84 10.05
N GLY A 110 -28.73 -15.53 8.91
CA GLY A 110 -28.69 -16.33 7.69
C GLY A 110 -27.28 -16.44 7.09
N LEU A 111 -26.48 -15.39 7.24
CA LEU A 111 -25.07 -15.39 6.82
C LEU A 111 -24.25 -16.50 7.49
N GLY A 112 -24.57 -16.86 8.74
CA GLY A 112 -23.88 -17.94 9.44
C GLY A 112 -24.09 -19.31 8.80
N ALA A 113 -25.30 -19.57 8.30
CA ALA A 113 -25.61 -20.80 7.59
C ALA A 113 -24.89 -20.85 6.24
N LEU A 114 -24.95 -19.76 5.46
CA LEU A 114 -24.22 -19.63 4.19
C LEU A 114 -22.72 -19.82 4.37
N LEU A 115 -22.14 -19.14 5.36
CA LEU A 115 -20.73 -19.26 5.65
C LEU A 115 -20.38 -20.66 6.13
N ALA A 116 -21.25 -21.38 6.85
CA ALA A 116 -20.95 -22.74 7.30
C ALA A 116 -21.03 -23.79 6.17
N SER A 117 -21.89 -23.57 5.17
CA SER A 117 -22.10 -24.48 4.04
C SER A 117 -20.81 -24.77 3.27
N THR A 118 -20.60 -26.03 2.90
CA THR A 118 -19.48 -26.46 2.04
C THR A 118 -19.80 -26.28 0.56
N GLU A 119 -21.07 -26.46 0.21
CA GLU A 119 -21.61 -26.28 -1.14
C GLU A 119 -22.89 -25.45 -1.01
N ILE A 120 -23.10 -24.56 -1.97
CA ILE A 120 -24.28 -23.70 -2.04
C ILE A 120 -25.26 -24.32 -3.04
N ASN A 121 -26.47 -24.64 -2.60
CA ASN A 121 -27.54 -25.10 -3.48
C ASN A 121 -28.22 -23.92 -4.20
N GLU A 122 -29.12 -24.19 -5.16
CA GLU A 122 -29.77 -23.14 -5.95
C GLU A 122 -30.50 -22.09 -5.08
N GLU A 123 -31.20 -22.53 -4.04
CA GLU A 123 -31.94 -21.64 -3.12
C GLU A 123 -30.99 -20.73 -2.32
N GLN A 124 -29.87 -21.28 -1.83
CA GLN A 124 -28.84 -20.52 -1.13
C GLN A 124 -28.10 -19.58 -2.08
N HIS A 125 -27.96 -19.95 -3.34
CA HIS A 125 -27.38 -19.12 -4.39
C HIS A 125 -28.27 -17.90 -4.66
N GLU A 126 -29.57 -18.11 -4.88
CA GLU A 126 -30.55 -17.01 -4.99
C GLU A 126 -30.57 -16.12 -3.74
N MET A 127 -30.48 -16.72 -2.55
CA MET A 127 -30.39 -15.98 -1.30
C MET A 127 -29.13 -15.09 -1.23
N CYS A 128 -27.97 -15.58 -1.67
CA CYS A 128 -26.74 -14.77 -1.71
C CYS A 128 -26.87 -13.59 -2.67
N LEU A 129 -27.45 -13.80 -3.86
CA LEU A 129 -27.65 -12.74 -4.85
C LEU A 129 -28.58 -11.63 -4.35
N TRP A 130 -29.70 -12.01 -3.73
CA TRP A 130 -30.62 -11.06 -3.12
C TRP A 130 -29.95 -10.28 -1.98
N MET A 131 -29.23 -10.97 -1.09
CA MET A 131 -28.48 -10.33 -0.01
C MET A 131 -27.38 -9.40 -0.52
N GLU A 132 -26.69 -9.75 -1.62
CA GLU A 132 -25.66 -8.90 -2.22
C GLU A 132 -26.26 -7.60 -2.77
N ALA A 133 -27.42 -7.70 -3.43
CA ALA A 133 -28.12 -6.54 -3.99
C ALA A 133 -28.57 -5.56 -2.90
N ASP A 134 -29.06 -6.07 -1.77
CA ASP A 134 -29.58 -5.29 -0.65
C ASP A 134 -28.48 -4.84 0.35
N ALA A 135 -27.26 -5.38 0.24
CA ALA A 135 -26.17 -5.01 1.12
C ALA A 135 -25.70 -3.56 0.87
N GLU A 136 -25.46 -2.82 1.94
CA GLU A 136 -24.81 -1.50 1.88
C GLU A 136 -23.29 -1.63 2.03
N ASP A 137 -22.85 -2.54 2.89
CA ASP A 137 -21.44 -2.76 3.21
C ASP A 137 -20.69 -3.47 2.05
N PRO A 138 -19.64 -2.85 1.48
CA PRO A 138 -18.87 -3.46 0.40
C PRO A 138 -18.21 -4.79 0.77
N ALA A 139 -17.70 -4.94 1.99
CA ALA A 139 -17.08 -6.18 2.43
C ALA A 139 -18.12 -7.32 2.54
N LEU A 140 -19.35 -7.02 2.94
CA LEU A 140 -20.45 -8.00 2.90
C LEU A 140 -20.73 -8.43 1.45
N LYS A 141 -20.76 -7.50 0.49
CA LYS A 141 -20.91 -7.87 -0.94
C LYS A 141 -19.79 -8.77 -1.40
N ALA A 142 -18.53 -8.43 -1.09
CA ALA A 142 -17.38 -9.24 -1.41
C ALA A 142 -17.49 -10.66 -0.82
N LEU A 143 -17.92 -10.79 0.44
CA LEU A 143 -18.15 -12.08 1.09
C LEU A 143 -19.23 -12.88 0.36
N LEU A 144 -20.36 -12.26 0.02
CA LEU A 144 -21.47 -12.96 -0.65
C LEU A 144 -21.11 -13.38 -2.07
N THR A 145 -20.41 -12.53 -2.83
CA THR A 145 -19.88 -12.88 -4.15
C THR A 145 -18.91 -14.07 -4.04
N TYR A 146 -18.03 -14.09 -3.03
CA TYR A 146 -17.14 -15.22 -2.79
C TYR A 146 -17.91 -16.49 -2.43
N LEU A 147 -18.88 -16.42 -1.51
CA LEU A 147 -19.68 -17.58 -1.10
C LEU A 147 -20.43 -18.17 -2.30
N THR A 148 -21.01 -17.33 -3.14
CA THR A 148 -21.75 -17.71 -4.35
C THR A 148 -20.87 -18.42 -5.38
N THR A 149 -19.64 -17.92 -5.60
CA THR A 149 -18.79 -18.36 -6.71
C THR A 149 -17.68 -19.33 -6.31
N GLY A 150 -17.30 -19.33 -5.02
CA GLY A 150 -16.12 -20.03 -4.52
C GLY A 150 -14.79 -19.50 -5.04
N ASP A 151 -14.76 -18.33 -5.72
CA ASP A 151 -13.58 -17.84 -6.43
C ASP A 151 -13.29 -16.36 -6.14
N TRP A 152 -12.16 -16.12 -5.47
CA TRP A 152 -11.66 -14.77 -5.21
C TRP A 152 -11.35 -13.98 -6.48
N ARG A 153 -11.06 -14.63 -7.61
CA ARG A 153 -10.85 -13.93 -8.90
C ARG A 153 -12.11 -13.21 -9.37
N THR A 154 -13.30 -13.68 -8.99
CA THR A 154 -14.55 -12.98 -9.29
C THR A 154 -14.68 -11.74 -8.41
N VAL A 155 -14.40 -11.86 -7.11
CA VAL A 155 -14.41 -10.73 -6.18
C VAL A 155 -13.42 -9.64 -6.60
N MET A 156 -12.21 -10.01 -7.04
CA MET A 156 -11.20 -9.06 -7.51
C MET A 156 -11.65 -8.18 -8.68
N LYS A 157 -12.57 -8.67 -9.52
CA LYS A 157 -13.10 -7.90 -10.66
C LYS A 157 -14.08 -6.82 -10.21
N THR A 158 -14.69 -7.00 -9.03
CA THR A 158 -15.53 -5.98 -8.39
C THR A 158 -14.67 -4.88 -7.76
N THR A 159 -15.27 -3.77 -7.34
CA THR A 159 -14.61 -2.71 -6.56
C THR A 159 -15.05 -2.72 -5.10
N TYR A 160 -15.45 -3.88 -4.58
CA TYR A 160 -15.97 -4.02 -3.22
C TYR A 160 -14.89 -4.02 -2.14
N LEU A 161 -13.67 -4.41 -2.50
CA LEU A 161 -12.51 -4.36 -1.61
C LEU A 161 -11.51 -3.31 -2.09
N ASP A 162 -10.79 -2.73 -1.14
CA ASP A 162 -9.73 -1.75 -1.38
C ASP A 162 -8.60 -2.34 -2.23
N SER A 163 -7.75 -1.48 -2.79
CA SER A 163 -6.77 -1.90 -3.80
C SER A 163 -5.77 -2.90 -3.21
N ASP A 164 -5.36 -2.72 -1.95
CA ASP A 164 -4.40 -3.60 -1.27
C ASP A 164 -4.88 -5.05 -1.20
N TYR A 165 -6.16 -5.26 -0.84
CA TYR A 165 -6.78 -6.59 -0.81
C TYR A 165 -6.82 -7.22 -2.20
N ARG A 166 -7.20 -6.44 -3.21
CA ARG A 166 -7.28 -6.94 -4.59
C ARG A 166 -5.91 -7.28 -5.16
N ILE A 167 -4.89 -6.48 -4.85
CA ILE A 167 -3.50 -6.73 -5.23
C ILE A 167 -3.01 -8.00 -4.53
N ALA A 168 -3.26 -8.16 -3.23
CA ALA A 168 -2.92 -9.37 -2.50
C ALA A 168 -3.58 -10.63 -3.08
N LEU A 169 -4.88 -10.55 -3.40
CA LEU A 169 -5.58 -11.64 -4.08
C LEU A 169 -4.99 -11.93 -5.46
N GLY A 170 -4.61 -10.90 -6.21
CA GLY A 170 -3.91 -11.06 -7.49
C GLY A 170 -2.59 -11.80 -7.33
N LEU A 171 -1.78 -11.40 -6.35
CA LEU A 171 -0.53 -12.06 -5.99
C LEU A 171 -0.73 -13.51 -5.56
N LYS A 172 -1.88 -13.85 -4.95
CA LYS A 172 -2.15 -15.22 -4.51
C LYS A 172 -2.74 -16.11 -5.60
N TYR A 173 -3.62 -15.59 -6.45
CA TYR A 173 -4.47 -16.42 -7.32
C TYR A 173 -4.21 -16.26 -8.83
N LEU A 174 -3.49 -15.24 -9.30
CA LEU A 174 -3.23 -15.07 -10.74
C LEU A 174 -1.88 -15.69 -11.13
N ASN A 175 -1.80 -16.29 -12.32
CA ASN A 175 -0.49 -16.66 -12.87
C ASN A 175 0.30 -15.42 -13.31
N ASP A 176 1.56 -15.57 -13.72
CA ASP A 176 2.42 -14.42 -14.00
C ASP A 176 1.94 -13.55 -15.19
N THR A 177 1.33 -14.15 -16.21
CA THR A 177 0.79 -13.37 -17.33
C THR A 177 -0.44 -12.58 -16.91
N GLU A 178 -1.36 -13.22 -16.18
CA GLU A 178 -2.58 -12.61 -15.68
C GLU A 178 -2.28 -11.49 -14.67
N LEU A 179 -1.35 -11.74 -13.75
CA LEU A 179 -0.93 -10.78 -12.73
C LEU A 179 -0.35 -9.52 -13.39
N SER A 180 0.47 -9.68 -14.43
CA SER A 180 1.02 -8.55 -15.18
C SER A 180 -0.07 -7.64 -15.75
N GLY A 181 -1.05 -8.22 -16.44
CA GLY A 181 -2.16 -7.46 -17.00
C GLY A 181 -3.03 -6.82 -15.93
N PHE A 182 -3.27 -7.53 -14.83
CA PHE A 182 -4.04 -7.03 -13.69
C PHE A 182 -3.36 -5.82 -13.03
N LEU A 183 -2.07 -5.91 -12.67
CA LEU A 183 -1.34 -4.80 -12.02
C LEU A 183 -1.25 -3.58 -12.93
N GLN A 184 -1.07 -3.76 -14.24
CA GLN A 184 -1.12 -2.65 -15.20
C GLN A 184 -2.48 -1.95 -15.22
N GLY A 185 -3.57 -2.74 -15.21
CA GLY A 185 -4.93 -2.23 -15.14
C GLY A 185 -5.21 -1.45 -13.86
N GLU A 186 -4.81 -2.00 -12.70
CA GLU A 186 -4.95 -1.35 -11.40
C GLU A 186 -4.12 -0.07 -11.31
N THR A 187 -2.88 -0.08 -11.81
CA THR A 187 -1.99 1.09 -11.84
C THR A 187 -2.63 2.21 -12.67
N ALA A 188 -3.09 1.88 -13.87
CA ALA A 188 -3.72 2.85 -14.75
C ALA A 188 -5.03 3.38 -14.15
N ARG A 189 -5.79 2.56 -13.42
CA ARG A 189 -6.97 3.02 -12.67
C ARG A 189 -6.58 4.00 -11.57
N ALA A 190 -5.61 3.65 -10.74
CA ALA A 190 -5.18 4.48 -9.62
C ALA A 190 -4.66 5.84 -10.08
N VAL A 191 -3.83 5.87 -11.15
CA VAL A 191 -3.36 7.11 -11.77
C VAL A 191 -4.52 7.95 -12.28
N ARG A 192 -5.44 7.37 -13.08
CA ARG A 192 -6.62 8.11 -13.61
C ARG A 192 -7.52 8.64 -12.50
N ASN A 193 -7.60 7.93 -11.38
CA ASN A 193 -8.42 8.30 -10.26
C ASN A 193 -7.72 9.25 -9.28
N GLY A 194 -6.40 9.42 -9.37
CA GLY A 194 -5.63 10.13 -8.35
C GLY A 194 -5.72 9.43 -7.00
N ASP A 195 -5.75 8.09 -7.00
CA ASP A 195 -5.89 7.27 -5.80
C ASP A 195 -4.51 7.02 -5.19
N LEU A 196 -4.29 7.46 -3.95
CA LEU A 196 -2.98 7.40 -3.30
C LEU A 196 -2.55 5.97 -2.95
N GLU A 197 -3.48 5.01 -2.85
CA GLU A 197 -3.14 3.58 -2.72
C GLU A 197 -2.29 3.10 -3.90
N GLY A 198 -2.43 3.73 -5.08
CA GLY A 198 -1.63 3.43 -6.26
C GLY A 198 -0.13 3.69 -6.09
N ILE A 199 0.32 4.36 -5.02
CA ILE A 199 1.75 4.47 -4.68
C ILE A 199 2.36 3.08 -4.47
N LEU A 200 1.59 2.10 -3.97
CA LEU A 200 2.04 0.71 -3.87
C LEU A 200 2.42 0.15 -5.24
N LEU A 201 1.73 0.57 -6.31
CA LEU A 201 1.90 0.06 -7.67
C LEU A 201 2.86 0.88 -8.53
N THR A 202 2.97 2.18 -8.29
CA THR A 202 3.89 3.08 -8.99
C THR A 202 5.25 3.17 -8.32
N GLY A 203 5.33 2.76 -7.05
CA GLY A 203 6.40 3.20 -6.16
C GLY A 203 6.40 4.73 -5.98
N LEU A 204 7.44 5.26 -5.32
CA LEU A 204 7.76 6.69 -5.35
C LEU A 204 8.81 6.96 -6.44
N THR A 205 8.41 6.71 -7.69
CA THR A 205 9.24 6.89 -8.90
C THR A 205 8.55 7.83 -9.89
N GLU A 206 9.11 8.04 -11.09
CA GLU A 206 8.53 8.92 -12.11
C GLU A 206 7.03 8.67 -12.40
N PRO A 207 6.54 7.42 -12.59
CA PRO A 207 5.11 7.13 -12.67
C PRO A 207 4.24 7.67 -11.54
N ALA A 208 4.78 7.80 -10.32
CA ALA A 208 4.04 8.35 -9.18
C ALA A 208 3.68 9.83 -9.39
N MET A 209 4.45 10.57 -10.20
CA MET A 209 4.20 11.98 -10.45
C MET A 209 2.91 12.21 -11.22
N ASP A 210 2.51 11.27 -12.10
CA ASP A 210 1.22 11.35 -12.81
C ASP A 210 0.03 11.05 -11.89
N LEU A 211 0.21 10.09 -10.98
CA LEU A 211 -0.76 9.80 -9.93
C LEU A 211 -0.95 11.02 -9.02
N LEU A 212 0.14 11.58 -8.50
CA LEU A 212 0.12 12.74 -7.61
C LEU A 212 -0.44 13.97 -8.31
N GLN A 213 -0.11 14.19 -9.59
CA GLN A 213 -0.70 15.29 -10.36
C GLN A 213 -2.22 15.16 -10.47
N THR A 214 -2.73 13.95 -10.73
CA THR A 214 -4.17 13.72 -10.82
C THR A 214 -4.85 13.88 -9.47
N TYR A 215 -4.22 13.43 -8.38
CA TYR A 215 -4.66 13.67 -7.01
C TYR A 215 -4.77 15.17 -6.71
N ILE A 216 -3.70 15.95 -6.93
CA ILE A 216 -3.68 17.40 -6.72
C ILE A 216 -4.79 18.09 -7.51
N ASN A 217 -5.00 17.71 -8.78
CA ASN A 217 -6.04 18.31 -9.62
C ASN A 217 -7.46 18.11 -9.06
N LYS A 218 -7.69 17.02 -8.31
CA LYS A 218 -8.98 16.71 -7.71
C LYS A 218 -9.16 17.32 -6.33
N THR A 219 -8.12 17.30 -5.51
CA THR A 219 -8.21 17.67 -4.08
C THR A 219 -7.69 19.06 -3.78
N GLY A 220 -6.80 19.60 -4.62
CA GLY A 220 -6.01 20.79 -4.34
C GLY A 220 -4.91 20.56 -3.29
N ASP A 221 -4.75 19.34 -2.78
CA ASP A 221 -3.79 19.01 -1.73
C ASP A 221 -2.38 18.79 -2.30
N VAL A 222 -1.67 19.90 -2.47
CA VAL A 222 -0.26 19.92 -2.87
C VAL A 222 0.68 19.47 -1.74
N GLN A 223 0.26 19.61 -0.49
CA GLN A 223 1.09 19.28 0.68
C GLN A 223 1.37 17.77 0.70
N THR A 224 0.35 16.94 0.56
CA THR A 224 0.51 15.48 0.55
C THR A 224 1.45 15.03 -0.56
N ALA A 225 1.30 15.58 -1.77
CA ALA A 225 2.17 15.25 -2.90
C ALA A 225 3.64 15.66 -2.67
N VAL A 226 3.89 16.86 -2.15
CA VAL A 226 5.25 17.33 -1.86
C VAL A 226 5.91 16.52 -0.76
N LEU A 227 5.18 16.25 0.34
CA LEU A 227 5.71 15.49 1.47
C LEU A 227 6.02 14.04 1.06
N ALA A 228 5.16 13.39 0.28
CA ALA A 228 5.39 12.03 -0.20
C ALA A 228 6.60 11.95 -1.15
N SER A 229 6.62 12.80 -2.17
CA SER A 229 7.69 12.79 -3.20
C SER A 229 9.04 13.31 -2.70
N ALA A 230 9.09 14.09 -1.62
CA ALA A 230 10.33 14.62 -1.05
C ALA A 230 11.31 13.54 -0.55
N TYR A 231 10.84 12.32 -0.28
CA TYR A 231 11.69 11.20 0.11
C TYR A 231 12.43 10.59 -1.09
N ALA A 232 11.82 10.69 -2.26
CA ALA A 232 12.33 10.12 -3.49
C ALA A 232 13.06 11.16 -4.33
N ASN A 233 12.67 12.44 -4.28
CA ASN A 233 13.36 13.51 -4.99
C ASN A 233 14.67 13.91 -4.27
N PRO A 234 15.79 14.14 -5.00
CA PRO A 234 15.99 14.00 -6.44
C PRO A 234 16.57 12.63 -6.85
N ARG A 235 16.56 11.66 -5.92
CA ARG A 235 17.25 10.38 -6.05
C ARG A 235 16.56 9.42 -7.03
N TYR A 236 15.23 9.35 -7.00
CA TYR A 236 14.39 8.46 -7.81
C TYR A 236 13.36 9.21 -8.67
N ILE A 237 13.22 10.53 -8.44
CA ILE A 237 12.29 11.42 -9.14
C ILE A 237 13.05 12.68 -9.53
N ASP A 238 13.03 13.01 -10.81
CA ASP A 238 13.54 14.25 -11.42
C ASP A 238 12.49 14.91 -12.32
N ASP A 239 11.35 15.25 -11.73
CA ASP A 239 10.26 15.87 -12.46
C ASP A 239 10.15 17.35 -12.11
N MET A 240 10.10 18.21 -13.14
CA MET A 240 9.98 19.67 -12.98
C MET A 240 8.74 20.09 -12.19
N ARG A 241 7.67 19.28 -12.21
CA ARG A 241 6.43 19.53 -11.46
C ARG A 241 6.70 19.60 -9.96
N TRP A 242 7.66 18.82 -9.47
CA TRP A 242 8.00 18.78 -8.05
C TRP A 242 8.46 20.14 -7.52
N ASP A 243 9.32 20.85 -8.25
CA ASP A 243 9.81 22.18 -7.83
C ASP A 243 8.66 23.19 -7.77
N VAL A 244 7.72 23.13 -8.71
CA VAL A 244 6.52 23.97 -8.73
C VAL A 244 5.64 23.66 -7.52
N TRP A 245 5.33 22.39 -7.27
CA TRP A 245 4.51 21.96 -6.14
C TRP A 245 5.13 22.37 -4.80
N LYS A 246 6.44 22.16 -4.65
CA LYS A 246 7.18 22.57 -3.46
C LYS A 246 7.18 24.08 -3.27
N GLY A 247 7.31 24.86 -4.35
CA GLY A 247 7.18 26.31 -4.32
C GLY A 247 5.83 26.73 -3.71
N THR A 248 4.74 26.19 -4.25
CA THR A 248 3.37 26.42 -3.75
C THR A 248 3.21 26.02 -2.28
N TYR A 249 3.72 24.85 -1.89
CA TYR A 249 3.70 24.38 -0.50
C TYR A 249 4.46 25.34 0.44
N PHE A 250 5.60 25.87 0.01
CA PHE A 250 6.37 26.83 0.81
C PHE A 250 5.69 28.19 0.93
N GLU A 251 4.99 28.64 -0.10
CA GLU A 251 4.16 29.85 -0.05
C GLU A 251 2.98 29.68 0.92
N GLN A 252 2.35 28.51 0.95
CA GLN A 252 1.32 28.18 1.95
C GLN A 252 1.89 28.23 3.37
N MET A 253 3.03 27.57 3.61
CA MET A 253 3.70 27.58 4.92
C MET A 253 4.11 28.99 5.35
N GLN A 254 4.56 29.83 4.41
CA GLN A 254 4.87 31.23 4.65
C GLN A 254 3.62 32.02 5.08
N THR A 255 2.51 31.82 4.39
CA THR A 255 1.23 32.48 4.67
C THR A 255 0.69 32.08 6.04
N TRP A 256 0.81 30.79 6.40
CA TRP A 256 0.41 30.27 7.71
C TRP A 256 1.41 30.58 8.82
N ARG A 257 2.54 31.22 8.52
CA ARG A 257 3.65 31.48 9.46
C ARG A 257 4.20 30.19 10.09
N ALA A 258 4.09 29.07 9.38
CA ALA A 258 4.58 27.76 9.77
C ALA A 258 6.09 27.62 9.47
N PHE A 259 6.89 28.54 10.03
CA PHE A 259 8.32 28.63 9.75
C PHE A 259 9.11 27.42 10.26
N HIS A 260 8.68 26.88 11.40
CA HIS A 260 9.29 25.70 12.00
C HIS A 260 9.15 24.48 11.08
N GLU A 261 7.94 24.19 10.61
CA GLU A 261 7.69 23.05 9.70
C GLU A 261 8.43 23.19 8.37
N ARG A 262 8.51 24.42 7.82
CA ARG A 262 9.28 24.67 6.60
C ARG A 262 10.78 24.44 6.79
N ALA A 263 11.34 24.94 7.90
CA ALA A 263 12.77 24.74 8.21
C ALA A 263 13.07 23.26 8.42
N ARG A 264 12.22 22.58 9.17
CA ARG A 264 12.28 21.15 9.43
C ARG A 264 12.23 20.33 8.13
N PHE A 265 11.25 20.57 7.27
CA PHE A 265 11.16 19.93 5.95
C PHE A 265 12.45 20.12 5.15
N THR A 266 13.00 21.34 5.14
CA THR A 266 14.22 21.64 4.37
C THR A 266 15.42 20.84 4.88
N VAL A 267 15.61 20.75 6.20
CA VAL A 267 16.68 19.97 6.81
C VAL A 267 16.52 18.48 6.48
N GLN A 268 15.32 17.93 6.69
CA GLN A 268 15.04 16.51 6.47
C GLN A 268 15.20 16.12 4.99
N HIS A 269 14.59 16.86 4.07
CA HIS A 269 14.70 16.57 2.65
C HIS A 269 16.14 16.76 2.13
N ASN A 270 16.90 17.73 2.63
CA ASN A 270 18.31 17.86 2.24
C ASN A 270 19.19 16.71 2.75
N ALA A 271 18.87 16.13 3.91
CA ALA A 271 19.56 14.95 4.42
C ALA A 271 19.29 13.70 3.55
N LEU A 272 18.09 13.59 2.96
CA LEU A 272 17.72 12.52 2.04
C LEU A 272 18.24 12.74 0.61
N ALA A 273 18.45 13.99 0.20
CA ALA A 273 18.94 14.38 -1.13
C ALA A 273 20.46 14.18 -1.30
N VAL A 274 20.92 12.96 -1.03
CA VAL A 274 22.32 12.52 -1.17
C VAL A 274 22.42 11.25 -2.01
N ASP A 275 23.49 11.14 -2.79
CA ASP A 275 23.88 9.95 -3.54
C ASP A 275 24.35 8.82 -2.59
N ARG A 276 24.53 7.60 -3.12
CA ARG A 276 25.12 6.45 -2.40
C ARG A 276 26.47 6.79 -1.76
N ASP A 277 27.27 7.63 -2.40
CA ASP A 277 28.56 8.11 -1.87
C ASP A 277 28.41 9.23 -0.82
N GLY A 278 27.19 9.58 -0.42
CA GLY A 278 26.90 10.68 0.51
C GLY A 278 27.09 12.08 -0.09
N ARG A 279 27.26 12.18 -1.41
CA ARG A 279 27.37 13.47 -2.11
C ARG A 279 26.00 14.08 -2.28
N SER A 280 25.82 15.33 -1.88
CA SER A 280 24.51 15.99 -2.05
C SER A 280 24.20 16.19 -3.53
N TYR A 281 22.97 15.85 -3.93
CA TYR A 281 22.44 16.16 -5.26
C TYR A 281 22.17 17.65 -5.45
N LYS A 282 22.18 18.43 -4.35
CA LYS A 282 22.06 19.88 -4.40
C LYS A 282 23.43 20.51 -4.24
N GLN A 283 23.76 21.43 -5.13
CA GLN A 283 24.76 22.44 -4.81
C GLN A 283 24.21 23.24 -3.63
N SER A 284 24.92 23.24 -2.50
CA SER A 284 24.57 24.14 -1.40
C SER A 284 24.47 25.55 -1.97
N PRO A 285 23.42 26.35 -1.67
CA PRO A 285 23.48 27.76 -1.95
C PRO A 285 24.75 28.27 -1.28
N VAL A 286 25.65 28.88 -2.05
CA VAL A 286 26.89 29.46 -1.51
C VAL A 286 26.48 30.46 -0.44
N THR A 287 26.54 30.02 0.81
CA THR A 287 26.22 30.82 1.98
C THR A 287 27.54 30.93 2.72
N THR A 288 28.25 32.02 2.42
CA THR A 288 29.25 32.57 3.32
C THR A 288 28.52 32.90 4.62
N ILE A 289 28.57 32.01 5.60
CA ILE A 289 28.59 32.27 7.05
C ILE A 289 28.83 30.89 7.70
N ASP A 290 30.04 30.70 8.22
CA ASP A 290 30.38 29.57 9.07
C ASP A 290 29.56 29.63 10.37
N ILE A 291 28.72 28.63 10.61
CA ILE A 291 28.25 28.33 11.97
C ILE A 291 28.56 26.86 12.29
N VAL A 292 29.19 26.74 13.45
CA VAL A 292 29.90 25.60 14.03
C VAL A 292 29.08 24.30 14.05
N ARG A 293 29.81 23.20 13.77
CA ARG A 293 29.41 21.79 13.83
C ARG A 293 28.64 21.42 15.11
N GLY A 294 27.65 20.54 14.94
CA GLY A 294 27.40 19.44 15.87
C GLY A 294 25.95 19.21 16.27
N VAL A 295 25.22 18.37 15.52
CA VAL A 295 24.12 17.54 16.06
C VAL A 295 24.15 16.18 15.34
N PRO A 296 24.09 15.03 16.04
CA PRO A 296 24.09 13.72 15.41
C PRO A 296 22.79 13.48 14.63
N ILE A 297 22.92 13.03 13.38
CA ILE A 297 21.85 12.77 12.39
C ILE A 297 20.79 11.76 12.86
N ARG A 298 21.05 11.02 13.95
CA ARG A 298 20.17 9.95 14.46
C ARG A 298 18.88 10.43 15.13
N ALA A 299 18.83 11.69 15.59
CA ALA A 299 17.67 12.24 16.31
C ALA A 299 16.61 12.91 15.41
N ALA A 300 16.92 13.15 14.12
CA ALA A 300 16.00 13.82 13.19
C ALA A 300 15.00 12.87 12.52
N MET A 301 15.23 11.55 12.63
CA MET A 301 14.40 10.49 12.03
C MET A 301 13.15 10.17 12.87
N GLU A 302 13.18 10.40 14.18
CA GLU A 302 12.08 10.01 15.09
C GLU A 302 10.91 10.99 15.15
N SER A 303 10.99 12.15 14.50
CA SER A 303 10.03 13.23 14.74
C SER A 303 9.05 13.48 13.61
N LEU A 304 9.14 12.78 12.47
CA LEU A 304 8.11 12.90 11.43
C LEU A 304 6.83 12.33 12.03
N ASP A 305 5.92 13.22 12.41
CA ASP A 305 4.64 12.81 12.94
C ASP A 305 3.98 11.85 11.96
N PHE A 306 3.81 10.64 12.48
CA PHE A 306 2.98 9.51 12.02
C PHE A 306 1.64 9.94 11.40
N LEU A 307 1.11 11.11 11.76
CA LEU A 307 -0.26 11.57 11.53
C LEU A 307 -0.66 11.91 10.08
N LEU A 308 0.26 12.15 9.15
CA LEU A 308 -0.09 12.50 7.76
C LEU A 308 -0.08 11.30 6.81
N LEU A 309 0.82 10.34 7.01
CA LEU A 309 0.83 9.08 6.25
C LEU A 309 -0.24 8.10 6.75
N GLU A 310 -0.51 8.07 8.06
CA GLU A 310 -1.59 7.27 8.65
C GLU A 310 -2.99 7.71 8.15
N LYS A 311 -3.15 8.97 7.75
CA LYS A 311 -4.38 9.48 7.11
C LYS A 311 -4.50 9.16 5.62
N ALA A 312 -3.38 8.96 4.94
CA ALA A 312 -3.35 8.64 3.51
C ALA A 312 -3.48 7.13 3.26
N VAL A 313 -3.01 6.29 4.19
CA VAL A 313 -3.11 4.82 4.13
C VAL A 313 -3.39 4.28 5.55
N PRO A 314 -4.68 4.11 5.95
CA PRO A 314 -5.07 3.80 7.34
C PRO A 314 -4.67 2.39 7.83
N HIS A 315 -4.09 1.56 6.95
CA HIS A 315 -3.87 0.13 7.18
C HIS A 315 -2.41 -0.34 7.02
N ALA A 316 -1.44 0.57 6.89
CA ALA A 316 -0.07 0.16 6.59
C ALA A 316 0.85 0.18 7.83
N TYR A 317 1.50 -0.98 8.04
CA TYR A 317 2.60 -1.22 8.98
C TYR A 317 3.73 -0.20 8.74
N ASN A 318 4.32 0.29 9.84
CA ASN A 318 5.51 1.15 9.97
C ASN A 318 5.99 1.86 8.68
N ALA A 319 5.98 3.20 8.68
CA ALA A 319 6.42 4.03 7.55
C ALA A 319 7.76 3.60 6.92
N ASP A 320 8.74 3.12 7.71
CA ASP A 320 10.04 2.63 7.18
C ASP A 320 9.88 1.40 6.27
N ASP A 321 8.87 0.57 6.51
CA ASP A 321 8.53 -0.58 5.68
C ASP A 321 7.81 -0.14 4.40
N ILE A 322 6.91 0.85 4.45
CA ILE A 322 6.28 1.47 3.26
C ILE A 322 7.33 2.19 2.39
N TYR A 323 8.28 2.88 3.00
CA TYR A 323 9.37 3.57 2.30
C TYR A 323 10.28 2.59 1.57
N ARG A 324 10.59 1.44 2.18
CA ARG A 324 11.32 0.37 1.51
C ARG A 324 10.43 -0.38 0.50
N ALA A 325 9.13 -0.52 0.76
CA ALA A 325 8.16 -1.14 -0.13
C ALA A 325 8.02 -0.43 -1.48
N ALA A 326 7.74 0.88 -1.43
CA ALA A 326 7.52 1.71 -2.61
C ALA A 326 8.80 1.87 -3.45
N LEU A 327 9.96 1.61 -2.86
CA LEU A 327 11.26 1.56 -3.53
C LEU A 327 11.54 0.24 -4.26
N PHE A 328 10.77 -0.82 -3.99
CA PHE A 328 11.06 -2.15 -4.53
C PHE A 328 9.96 -2.70 -5.44
N VAL A 329 8.71 -2.23 -5.34
CA VAL A 329 7.64 -2.71 -6.24
C VAL A 329 7.82 -2.21 -7.69
N VAL A 330 8.58 -1.13 -7.91
CA VAL A 330 8.85 -0.60 -9.27
C VAL A 330 10.30 -0.17 -9.50
N SER A 331 11.16 -0.08 -8.48
CA SER A 331 12.53 0.48 -8.62
C SER A 331 13.69 -0.54 -8.57
N GLY A 332 13.42 -1.82 -8.80
CA GLY A 332 14.43 -2.85 -9.09
C GLY A 332 14.42 -3.28 -10.54
#